data_AF-B5M0W0-F1
#
_entry.id   AF-B5M0W0-F1
#
_cell.length_a   1.000
_cell.length_b   1.000
_cell.length_c   1.000
_cell.angle_alpha   90.00
_cell.angle_beta   90.00
_cell.angle_gamma   90.00
#
_symmetry.space_group_name_H-M   'P 1'
#
loop_
_entity.id
_entity.type
_entity.pdbx_description
1 polymer ?
#
loop_
_entity_poly.entity_id
_entity_poly.type
_entity_poly.pdbx_seq_one_letter_code
_entity_poly.pdbx_strand_id
1 'polypeptide(L)'
;YEEDTLSSFADGIISNKYDSVISQMAAVSNMVIGTPSSSGHNFIDLFIQSLERTKFHKVCHLKTSPQQAFLELFKIIMRAEMRTLEMGNYAYAIKAIKDPSVENYKVEALLLKDVFFNRTQYYAEVIQMNIHRLSSKFFVCDQGRSGEHYKKFKNSLPMVSLKPQESDIKDGKVIVGLQLTTKDDVLYFKIKQAPLLPHFHVNESASSWMDIEYMLSRPDDKNLTTVEPYHWKLMMKELTVPENTVLTGIGFGYDSKNQLDIQLKYTPVLNASSGELDVLASGWMAERHDAHRTKEFDNKVKVSTSCELDSFPDMMNGQCLLMKKVSNDIIPFIDTQELVPKPMMALSGAGITHKGHDNCGGFLAPVALTLSDYYTRSVGHDREFTLNI
;
A
#
# COMPACT_ATOMS: atom_id res chain seq x y z
N TYR A 1 -19.27 36.98 30.17
CA TYR A 1 -17.95 36.54 29.64
C TYR A 1 -17.98 35.07 29.28
N GLU A 2 -18.02 34.14 30.24
CA GLU A 2 -18.06 32.68 29.94
C GLU A 2 -19.33 32.28 29.14
N GLU A 3 -20.48 32.86 29.48
CA GLU A 3 -21.73 32.67 28.72
C GLU A 3 -21.70 33.26 27.29
N ASP A 4 -20.97 34.35 27.08
CA ASP A 4 -20.83 34.98 25.76
C ASP A 4 -19.89 34.17 24.88
N THR A 5 -18.83 33.62 25.47
CA THR A 5 -17.88 32.73 24.78
C THR A 5 -18.55 31.43 24.34
N LEU A 6 -19.37 30.81 25.20
CA LEU A 6 -20.11 29.59 24.85
C LEU A 6 -21.15 29.82 23.74
N SER A 7 -21.84 30.97 23.77
CA SER A 7 -22.78 31.36 22.71
C SER A 7 -22.06 31.59 21.39
N SER A 8 -20.94 32.33 21.41
CA SER A 8 -20.14 32.58 20.22
C SER A 8 -19.54 31.30 19.64
N PHE A 9 -19.13 30.36 20.49
CA PHE A 9 -18.67 29.03 20.07
C PHE A 9 -19.79 28.25 19.38
N ALA A 10 -20.98 28.19 19.99
CA ALA A 10 -22.13 27.52 19.39
C ALA A 10 -22.49 28.15 18.03
N ASP A 11 -22.55 29.48 17.95
CA ASP A 11 -22.82 30.19 16.69
C ASP A 11 -21.74 29.93 15.62
N GLY A 12 -20.48 29.80 16.01
CA GLY A 12 -19.39 29.41 15.10
C GLY A 12 -19.55 28.01 14.49
N ILE A 13 -20.37 27.15 15.10
CA ILE A 13 -20.59 25.78 14.61
C ILE A 13 -21.87 25.70 13.79
N ILE A 14 -22.99 26.16 14.36
CA ILE A 14 -24.35 25.89 13.83
C ILE A 14 -25.00 27.07 13.13
N SER A 15 -24.34 28.22 13.01
CA SER A 15 -24.93 29.33 12.26
C SER A 15 -24.97 29.06 10.75
N ASN A 16 -25.88 29.76 10.07
CA ASN A 16 -25.99 29.72 8.60
C ASN A 16 -24.90 30.53 7.89
N LYS A 17 -23.87 30.98 8.60
CA LYS A 17 -22.76 31.71 7.98
C LYS A 17 -21.89 30.74 7.20
N TYR A 18 -21.27 31.22 6.13
CA TYR A 18 -20.42 30.41 5.27
C TYR A 18 -19.17 29.88 6.01
N ASP A 19 -18.71 30.58 7.04
CA ASP A 19 -17.56 30.25 7.86
C ASP A 19 -17.89 29.33 9.05
N SER A 20 -19.16 28.95 9.22
CA SER A 20 -19.53 27.98 10.26
C SER A 20 -19.02 26.59 9.93
N VAL A 21 -18.75 25.78 10.97
CA VAL A 21 -18.25 24.41 10.80
C VAL A 21 -19.20 23.57 9.94
N ILE A 22 -20.52 23.66 10.16
CA ILE A 22 -21.51 22.92 9.36
C ILE A 22 -21.49 23.36 7.89
N SER A 23 -21.40 24.66 7.62
CA SER A 23 -21.36 25.19 6.24
C SER A 23 -20.08 24.79 5.51
N GLN A 24 -18.93 24.82 6.19
CA GLN A 24 -17.65 24.39 5.64
C GLN A 24 -17.67 22.88 5.33
N MET A 25 -18.22 22.06 6.23
CA MET A 25 -18.38 20.63 5.99
C MET A 25 -19.35 20.37 4.81
N ALA A 26 -20.41 21.17 4.67
CA ALA A 26 -21.29 21.10 3.49
C ALA A 26 -20.54 21.40 2.19
N ALA A 27 -19.64 22.39 2.20
CA ALA A 27 -18.82 22.71 1.03
C ALA A 27 -17.87 21.57 0.65
N VAL A 28 -17.21 20.95 1.65
CA VAL A 28 -16.38 19.75 1.43
C VAL A 28 -17.21 18.61 0.84
N SER A 29 -18.38 18.35 1.41
CA SER A 29 -19.28 17.31 0.90
C SER A 29 -19.71 17.56 -0.55
N ASN A 30 -20.06 18.79 -0.87
CA ASN A 30 -20.45 19.18 -2.23
C ASN A 30 -19.29 19.10 -3.21
N MET A 31 -18.04 19.31 -2.77
CA MET A 31 -16.87 19.13 -3.62
C MET A 31 -16.64 17.64 -3.94
N VAL A 32 -16.83 16.76 -2.96
CA VAL A 32 -16.62 15.31 -3.09
C VAL A 32 -17.72 14.62 -3.90
N ILE A 33 -18.98 14.96 -3.64
CA ILE A 33 -20.17 14.35 -4.27
C ILE A 33 -20.57 15.11 -5.56
N GLY A 34 -20.10 16.34 -5.71
CA GLY A 34 -20.57 17.28 -6.73
C GLY A 34 -20.43 16.78 -8.17
N THR A 35 -21.32 17.29 -9.00
CA THR A 35 -21.29 17.04 -10.44
C THR A 35 -20.05 17.67 -11.07
N PRO A 36 -19.60 17.14 -12.23
CA PRO A 36 -18.45 17.68 -12.94
C PRO A 36 -18.55 19.19 -13.14
N SER A 37 -17.42 19.89 -13.01
CA SER A 37 -17.31 21.31 -13.34
C SER A 37 -17.46 21.52 -14.86
N SER A 38 -17.43 22.77 -15.33
CA SER A 38 -17.44 23.10 -16.76
C SER A 38 -16.28 22.46 -17.54
N SER A 39 -15.21 22.02 -16.86
CA SER A 39 -14.09 21.27 -17.43
C SER A 39 -14.38 19.78 -17.65
N GLY A 40 -15.55 19.27 -17.22
CA GLY A 40 -15.92 17.86 -17.33
C GLY A 40 -15.33 16.94 -16.25
N HIS A 41 -14.50 17.47 -15.34
CA HIS A 41 -13.97 16.74 -14.19
C HIS A 41 -14.56 17.25 -12.87
N ASN A 42 -14.87 16.31 -11.96
CA ASN A 42 -15.14 16.63 -10.57
C ASN A 42 -13.84 16.54 -9.73
N PHE A 43 -13.92 16.90 -8.45
CA PHE A 43 -12.75 16.86 -7.55
C PHE A 43 -12.12 15.47 -7.46
N ILE A 44 -12.96 14.42 -7.41
CA ILE A 44 -12.50 13.03 -7.30
C ILE A 44 -11.72 12.59 -8.53
N ASP A 45 -12.14 12.98 -9.73
CA ASP A 45 -11.39 12.72 -10.95
C ASP A 45 -10.02 13.39 -10.94
N LEU A 46 -9.97 14.67 -10.55
CA LEU A 46 -8.71 15.41 -10.45
C LEU A 46 -7.78 14.82 -9.38
N PHE A 47 -8.34 14.38 -8.25
CA PHE A 47 -7.58 13.75 -7.20
C PHE A 47 -7.02 12.40 -7.63
N ILE A 48 -7.81 11.55 -8.31
CA ILE A 48 -7.34 10.27 -8.87
C ILE A 48 -6.23 10.52 -9.90
N GLN A 49 -6.39 11.49 -10.81
CA GLN A 49 -5.35 11.88 -11.76
C GLN A 49 -4.06 12.33 -11.06
N SER A 50 -4.16 13.04 -9.93
CA SER A 50 -2.99 13.46 -9.15
C SER A 50 -2.24 12.30 -8.47
N LEU A 51 -2.91 11.16 -8.28
CA LEU A 51 -2.33 9.93 -7.72
C LEU A 51 -1.77 8.99 -8.80
N GLU A 52 -2.08 9.25 -10.07
CA GLU A 52 -1.65 8.41 -11.18
C GLU A 52 -0.12 8.49 -11.35
N ARG A 53 0.55 7.33 -11.25
CA ARG A 53 2.01 7.27 -11.34
C ARG A 53 2.40 6.88 -12.76
N THR A 54 3.16 7.74 -13.41
CA THR A 54 3.74 7.50 -14.74
C THR A 54 5.25 7.71 -14.72
N LYS A 55 5.92 7.26 -15.79
CA LYS A 55 7.37 7.48 -16.00
C LYS A 55 7.76 8.97 -15.87
N PHE A 56 6.85 9.89 -16.23
CA PHE A 56 7.06 11.34 -16.20
C PHE A 56 6.43 12.03 -14.97
N HIS A 57 5.44 11.40 -14.32
CA HIS A 57 4.75 11.91 -13.13
C HIS A 57 4.78 10.85 -12.02
N LYS A 58 5.83 10.83 -11.20
CA LYS A 58 6.13 9.69 -10.31
C LYS A 58 5.48 9.73 -8.94
N VAL A 59 4.89 10.87 -8.55
CA VAL A 59 4.24 11.10 -7.24
C VAL A 59 5.09 10.57 -6.06
N CYS A 60 6.33 11.05 -5.93
CA CYS A 60 7.29 10.49 -4.97
C CYS A 60 7.04 10.84 -3.49
N HIS A 61 6.15 11.79 -3.22
CA HIS A 61 5.73 12.11 -1.86
C HIS A 61 4.76 11.08 -1.28
N LEU A 62 4.19 10.21 -2.13
CA LEU A 62 3.26 9.18 -1.71
C LEU A 62 4.00 8.04 -0.98
N LYS A 63 3.65 7.84 0.29
CA LYS A 63 4.27 6.84 1.16
C LYS A 63 3.45 5.54 1.24
N THR A 64 2.47 5.37 0.36
CA THR A 64 1.60 4.19 0.26
C THR A 64 1.12 4.03 -1.20
N SER A 65 0.20 3.11 -1.47
CA SER A 65 -0.39 2.96 -2.81
C SER A 65 -1.38 4.08 -3.14
N PRO A 66 -1.62 4.40 -4.42
CA PRO A 66 -2.69 5.31 -4.84
C PRO A 66 -4.04 4.95 -4.24
N GLN A 67 -4.37 3.66 -4.18
CA GLN A 67 -5.62 3.17 -3.60
C GLN A 67 -5.73 3.51 -2.10
N GLN A 68 -4.65 3.32 -1.33
CA GLN A 68 -4.64 3.66 0.09
C GLN A 68 -4.65 5.17 0.32
N ALA A 69 -3.92 5.95 -0.48
CA ALA A 69 -3.96 7.40 -0.42
C ALA A 69 -5.38 7.95 -0.63
N PHE A 70 -6.12 7.31 -1.53
CA PHE A 70 -7.52 7.62 -1.78
C PHE A 70 -8.42 7.29 -0.59
N LEU A 71 -8.27 6.11 0.01
CA LEU A 71 -9.04 5.75 1.21
C LEU A 71 -8.70 6.65 2.40
N GLU A 72 -7.44 7.04 2.57
CA GLU A 72 -7.02 7.97 3.63
C GLU A 72 -7.68 9.34 3.52
N LEU A 73 -7.91 9.86 2.30
CA LEU A 73 -8.71 11.08 2.12
C LEU A 73 -10.11 10.92 2.72
N PHE A 74 -10.79 9.82 2.42
CA PHE A 74 -12.13 9.58 2.96
C PHE A 74 -12.10 9.34 4.47
N LYS A 75 -11.09 8.68 5.03
CA LYS A 75 -10.93 8.58 6.49
C LYS A 75 -10.80 9.96 7.15
N ILE A 76 -10.07 10.89 6.53
CA ILE A 76 -9.95 12.28 7.02
C ILE A 76 -11.31 12.99 6.96
N ILE A 77 -12.02 12.89 5.83
CA ILE A 77 -13.35 13.50 5.66
C ILE A 77 -14.34 12.93 6.67
N MET A 78 -14.38 11.61 6.84
CA MET A 78 -15.30 10.94 7.77
C MET A 78 -15.04 11.34 9.23
N ARG A 79 -13.75 11.46 9.64
CA ARG A 79 -13.41 12.00 10.96
C ARG A 79 -13.86 13.45 11.13
N ALA A 80 -13.78 14.26 10.09
CA ALA A 80 -14.25 15.64 10.10
C ALA A 80 -15.79 15.71 10.21
N GLU A 81 -16.53 14.88 9.47
CA GLU A 81 -18.00 14.76 9.59
C GLU A 81 -18.41 14.34 11.00
N MET A 82 -17.75 13.34 11.58
CA MET A 82 -18.08 12.83 12.91
C MET A 82 -17.86 13.90 13.98
N ARG A 83 -16.73 14.62 13.92
CA ARG A 83 -16.47 15.77 14.80
C ARG A 83 -17.48 16.90 14.59
N THR A 84 -17.90 17.15 13.35
CA THR A 84 -18.91 18.17 13.05
C THR A 84 -20.25 17.82 13.68
N LEU A 85 -20.66 16.54 13.62
CA LEU A 85 -21.87 16.04 14.30
C LEU A 85 -21.78 16.21 15.82
N GLU A 86 -20.66 15.81 16.43
CA GLU A 86 -20.42 15.95 17.87
C GLU A 86 -20.48 17.42 18.31
N MET A 87 -19.73 18.28 17.61
CA MET A 87 -19.69 19.72 17.87
C MET A 87 -21.06 20.37 17.69
N GLY A 88 -21.82 19.98 16.66
CA GLY A 88 -23.15 20.52 16.41
C GLY A 88 -24.16 20.10 17.48
N ASN A 89 -24.16 18.84 17.91
CA ASN A 89 -25.00 18.37 19.02
C ASN A 89 -24.68 19.13 20.33
N TYR A 90 -23.40 19.35 20.61
CA TYR A 90 -22.98 20.12 21.78
C TYR A 90 -23.40 21.60 21.67
N ALA A 91 -23.28 22.21 20.48
CA ALA A 91 -23.73 23.58 20.24
C ALA A 91 -25.25 23.75 20.41
N TYR A 92 -26.06 22.80 19.91
CA TYR A 92 -27.51 22.81 20.14
C TYR A 92 -27.86 22.64 21.62
N ALA A 93 -27.15 21.79 22.36
CA ALA A 93 -27.34 21.64 23.81
C ALA A 93 -27.04 22.96 24.56
N ILE A 94 -25.97 23.66 24.20
CA ILE A 94 -25.66 24.99 24.77
C ILE A 94 -26.81 25.96 24.51
N LYS A 95 -27.31 26.04 23.27
CA LYS A 95 -28.42 26.95 22.95
C LYS A 95 -29.71 26.59 23.69
N ALA A 96 -30.02 25.30 23.84
CA ALA A 96 -31.19 24.83 24.58
C ALA A 96 -31.15 25.21 26.07
N ILE A 97 -29.97 25.19 26.68
CA ILE A 97 -29.78 25.63 28.07
C ILE A 97 -29.97 27.15 28.19
N LYS A 98 -29.49 27.91 27.20
CA LYS A 98 -29.48 29.37 27.22
C LYS A 98 -30.85 29.99 26.92
N ASP A 99 -31.66 29.36 26.08
CA ASP A 99 -33.02 29.82 25.76
C ASP A 99 -34.06 28.72 26.01
N PRO A 100 -34.52 28.55 27.26
CA PRO A 100 -35.54 27.56 27.61
C PRO A 100 -36.92 27.86 27.01
N SER A 101 -37.11 29.06 26.43
CA SER A 101 -38.40 29.55 25.94
C SER A 101 -38.63 29.32 24.45
N VAL A 102 -37.53 29.12 23.69
CA VAL A 102 -37.55 28.73 22.27
C VAL A 102 -37.69 27.21 22.17
N GLU A 103 -38.41 26.75 21.14
CA GLU A 103 -38.58 25.31 20.87
C GLU A 103 -37.25 24.56 20.99
N ASN A 104 -37.30 23.42 21.66
CA ASN A 104 -36.14 22.61 21.98
C ASN A 104 -35.43 22.22 20.67
N TYR A 105 -34.14 22.55 20.52
CA TYR A 105 -33.27 22.31 19.34
C TYR A 105 -33.08 20.83 18.95
N LYS A 106 -33.98 19.95 19.41
CA LYS A 106 -34.06 18.52 19.11
C LYS A 106 -34.28 18.26 17.62
N VAL A 107 -35.10 19.06 16.95
CA VAL A 107 -35.38 18.86 15.53
C VAL A 107 -34.12 19.13 14.71
N GLU A 108 -33.40 20.21 15.01
CA GLU A 108 -32.15 20.56 14.34
C GLU A 108 -31.04 19.54 14.62
N ALA A 109 -30.94 19.05 15.86
CA ALA A 109 -30.01 17.98 16.21
C ALA A 109 -30.33 16.66 15.45
N LEU A 110 -31.61 16.34 15.27
CA LEU A 110 -32.04 15.20 14.44
C LEU A 110 -31.69 15.42 12.96
N LEU A 111 -31.97 16.60 12.41
CA LEU A 111 -31.62 16.94 11.03
C LEU A 111 -30.11 16.89 10.79
N LEU A 112 -29.30 17.33 11.75
CA LEU A 112 -27.84 17.24 11.66
C LEU A 112 -27.37 15.78 11.57
N LYS A 113 -27.99 14.90 12.36
CA LYS A 113 -27.72 13.46 12.32
C LYS A 113 -28.13 12.84 10.97
N ASP A 114 -29.27 13.23 10.41
CA ASP A 114 -29.71 12.77 9.09
C ASP A 114 -28.77 13.25 7.98
N VAL A 115 -28.31 14.51 8.04
CA VAL A 115 -27.32 15.06 7.10
C VAL A 115 -26.02 14.27 7.17
N PHE A 116 -25.52 13.99 8.38
CA PHE A 116 -24.34 13.15 8.58
C PHE A 116 -24.52 11.79 7.90
N PHE A 117 -25.59 11.06 8.22
CA PHE A 117 -25.81 9.73 7.63
C PHE A 117 -25.90 9.77 6.11
N ASN A 118 -26.68 10.68 5.54
CA ASN A 118 -26.82 10.80 4.10
C ASN A 118 -25.46 11.05 3.41
N ARG A 119 -24.63 11.95 3.95
CA ARG A 119 -23.30 12.22 3.39
C ARG A 119 -22.37 11.02 3.48
N THR A 120 -22.36 10.33 4.63
CA THR A 120 -21.52 9.12 4.78
C THR A 120 -21.89 8.03 3.77
N GLN A 121 -23.17 7.87 3.45
CA GLN A 121 -23.62 6.94 2.41
C GLN A 121 -23.12 7.37 1.02
N TYR A 122 -23.27 8.64 0.65
CA TYR A 122 -22.73 9.14 -0.62
C TYR A 122 -21.21 8.99 -0.73
N TYR A 123 -20.47 9.18 0.36
CA TYR A 123 -19.03 8.94 0.36
C TYR A 123 -18.69 7.47 0.11
N ALA A 124 -19.44 6.54 0.72
CA ALA A 124 -19.27 5.11 0.47
C ALA A 124 -19.53 4.77 -1.02
N GLU A 125 -20.56 5.35 -1.63
CA GLU A 125 -20.85 5.20 -3.07
C GLU A 125 -19.69 5.72 -3.93
N VAL A 126 -19.19 6.93 -3.64
CA VAL A 126 -18.05 7.51 -4.36
C VAL A 126 -16.82 6.63 -4.25
N ILE A 127 -16.53 6.07 -3.07
CA ILE A 127 -15.42 5.13 -2.89
C ILE A 127 -15.63 3.90 -3.77
N GLN A 128 -16.79 3.24 -3.68
CA GLN A 128 -17.06 2.01 -4.43
C GLN A 128 -16.96 2.21 -5.95
N MET A 129 -17.45 3.34 -6.45
CA MET A 129 -17.39 3.70 -7.87
C MET A 129 -15.98 4.01 -8.37
N ASN A 130 -15.02 4.32 -7.50
CA ASN A 130 -13.71 4.83 -7.92
C ASN A 130 -12.52 3.99 -7.45
N ILE A 131 -12.67 3.17 -6.41
CA ILE A 131 -11.56 2.43 -5.79
C ILE A 131 -10.86 1.45 -6.74
N HIS A 132 -11.58 0.95 -7.75
CA HIS A 132 -11.07 0.03 -8.76
C HIS A 132 -10.23 0.73 -9.85
N ARG A 133 -10.32 2.06 -9.97
CA ARG A 133 -9.51 2.88 -10.89
C ARG A 133 -8.08 3.09 -10.36
N LEU A 134 -7.82 2.75 -9.10
CA LEU A 134 -6.59 3.03 -8.39
C LEU A 134 -5.79 1.76 -8.14
N SER A 135 -4.49 1.83 -8.35
CA SER A 135 -3.60 0.70 -8.11
C SER A 135 -3.31 0.51 -6.61
N SER A 136 -3.32 -0.74 -6.15
CA SER A 136 -2.81 -1.16 -4.83
C SER A 136 -1.28 -1.24 -4.78
N LYS A 137 -0.61 -1.04 -5.92
CA LYS A 137 0.83 -1.15 -6.06
C LYS A 137 1.55 -0.02 -5.32
N PHE A 138 2.50 -0.42 -4.49
CA PHE A 138 3.41 0.47 -3.79
C PHE A 138 4.88 0.14 -4.13
N PHE A 139 5.62 1.18 -4.50
CA PHE A 139 7.06 1.16 -4.75
C PHE A 139 7.66 2.52 -4.39
N VAL A 140 8.93 2.53 -3.96
CA VAL A 140 9.65 3.76 -3.57
C VAL A 140 10.36 4.38 -4.79
N CYS A 141 10.34 5.71 -4.86
CA CYS A 141 11.15 6.46 -5.82
C CYS A 141 12.65 6.36 -5.49
N ASP A 142 13.49 6.83 -6.41
CA ASP A 142 14.94 6.84 -6.18
C ASP A 142 15.30 7.94 -5.16
N GLN A 143 16.00 7.58 -4.08
CA GLN A 143 16.45 8.53 -3.04
C GLN A 143 17.89 8.97 -3.28
N GLY A 144 18.13 9.60 -4.43
CA GLY A 144 19.45 10.05 -4.85
C GLY A 144 20.33 8.92 -5.40
N ARG A 145 21.57 9.26 -5.75
CA ARG A 145 22.53 8.36 -6.40
C ARG A 145 23.67 7.91 -5.49
N SER A 146 23.57 8.19 -4.18
CA SER A 146 24.51 7.67 -3.19
C SER A 146 24.39 6.14 -3.14
N GLY A 147 25.52 5.44 -3.01
CA GLY A 147 25.57 3.98 -2.93
C GLY A 147 24.91 3.37 -1.67
N GLU A 148 24.13 4.14 -0.93
CA GLU A 148 23.43 3.73 0.28
C GLU A 148 22.11 3.00 -0.04
N HIS A 149 21.50 3.30 -1.19
CA HIS A 149 20.17 2.80 -1.57
C HIS A 149 20.20 1.77 -2.70
N TYR A 150 21.39 1.40 -3.18
CA TYR A 150 21.54 0.33 -4.14
C TYR A 150 22.79 -0.51 -3.89
N LYS A 151 22.75 -1.76 -4.35
CA LYS A 151 23.89 -2.66 -4.40
C LYS A 151 24.09 -3.22 -5.80
N LYS A 152 25.33 -3.57 -6.12
CA LYS A 152 25.68 -4.35 -7.30
C LYS A 152 26.24 -5.70 -6.89
N PHE A 153 26.09 -6.68 -7.77
CA PHE A 153 26.82 -7.93 -7.63
C PHE A 153 28.33 -7.67 -7.79
N LYS A 154 29.14 -8.29 -6.94
CA LYS A 154 30.60 -8.16 -6.97
C LYS A 154 31.22 -9.20 -7.89
N ASN A 155 30.66 -10.41 -7.94
CA ASN A 155 31.15 -11.46 -8.82
C ASN A 155 30.38 -11.48 -10.15
N SER A 156 30.97 -12.13 -11.15
CA SER A 156 30.37 -12.28 -12.48
C SER A 156 29.22 -13.28 -12.54
N LEU A 157 29.00 -14.05 -11.47
CA LEU A 157 27.96 -15.07 -11.34
C LEU A 157 27.03 -14.65 -10.20
N PRO A 158 25.93 -13.93 -10.51
CA PRO A 158 24.98 -13.50 -9.50
C PRO A 158 24.29 -14.71 -8.90
N MET A 159 24.16 -14.69 -7.58
CA MET A 159 23.59 -15.77 -6.79
C MET A 159 22.27 -15.34 -6.16
N VAL A 160 21.37 -16.29 -5.95
CA VAL A 160 20.06 -16.08 -5.31
C VAL A 160 19.78 -17.16 -4.28
N SER A 161 19.14 -16.80 -3.17
CA SER A 161 18.69 -17.78 -2.19
C SER A 161 17.29 -18.28 -2.52
N LEU A 162 17.14 -19.59 -2.71
CA LEU A 162 15.82 -20.23 -2.83
C LEU A 162 15.15 -20.49 -1.46
N LYS A 163 15.82 -20.20 -0.34
CA LYS A 163 15.21 -20.29 0.98
C LYS A 163 14.21 -19.13 1.16
N PRO A 164 12.91 -19.40 1.37
CA PRO A 164 11.92 -18.35 1.54
C PRO A 164 12.06 -17.63 2.90
N GLN A 165 11.46 -16.44 2.97
CA GLN A 165 11.15 -15.73 4.21
C GLN A 165 9.71 -15.96 4.59
N GLU A 166 9.47 -16.21 5.89
CA GLU A 166 8.14 -16.38 6.46
C GLU A 166 8.03 -15.59 7.75
N SER A 167 6.94 -14.84 7.92
CA SER A 167 6.62 -14.21 9.20
C SER A 167 6.27 -15.26 10.23
N ASP A 168 6.37 -14.88 11.49
CA ASP A 168 6.04 -15.73 12.63
C ASP A 168 4.51 -15.85 12.80
N ILE A 169 3.90 -16.65 11.94
CA ILE A 169 2.45 -16.84 11.88
C ILE A 169 1.88 -17.50 13.14
N LYS A 170 2.70 -18.23 13.90
CA LYS A 170 2.28 -18.84 15.18
C LYS A 170 2.04 -17.78 16.25
N ASP A 171 2.82 -16.69 16.20
CA ASP A 171 2.65 -15.50 17.02
C ASP A 171 1.70 -14.47 16.39
N GLY A 172 0.92 -14.86 15.36
CA GLY A 172 -0.03 -13.97 14.69
C GLY A 172 0.63 -12.84 13.90
N LYS A 173 1.91 -12.97 13.51
CA LYS A 173 2.64 -11.93 12.78
C LYS A 173 2.47 -12.08 11.27
N VAL A 174 2.28 -10.96 10.59
CA VAL A 174 2.09 -10.85 9.14
C VAL A 174 3.18 -9.98 8.51
N ILE A 175 3.37 -10.06 7.20
CA ILE A 175 4.31 -9.20 6.49
C ILE A 175 3.70 -7.81 6.30
N VAL A 176 4.46 -6.79 6.71
CA VAL A 176 4.10 -5.36 6.63
C VAL A 176 5.10 -4.53 5.83
N GLY A 177 6.18 -5.15 5.35
CA GLY A 177 7.20 -4.48 4.57
C GLY A 177 8.21 -5.43 3.95
N LEU A 178 8.88 -4.95 2.91
CA LEU A 178 9.81 -5.71 2.08
C LEU A 178 11.09 -4.91 1.86
N GLN A 179 12.20 -5.62 1.71
CA GLN A 179 13.45 -5.06 1.22
C GLN A 179 14.15 -6.12 0.37
N LEU A 180 14.69 -5.71 -0.76
CA LEU A 180 15.58 -6.57 -1.55
C LEU A 180 17.02 -6.23 -1.18
N THR A 181 17.88 -7.21 -0.98
CA THR A 181 19.28 -6.95 -0.59
C THR A 181 20.21 -8.06 -1.02
N THR A 182 21.50 -7.76 -1.00
CA THR A 182 22.56 -8.76 -1.14
C THR A 182 23.43 -8.83 0.10
N LYS A 183 23.76 -10.05 0.50
CA LYS A 183 24.77 -10.38 1.51
C LYS A 183 25.63 -11.50 0.94
N ASP A 184 26.96 -11.34 1.02
CA ASP A 184 27.92 -12.27 0.44
C ASP A 184 27.65 -12.62 -1.05
N ASP A 185 27.21 -11.61 -1.81
CA ASP A 185 26.87 -11.68 -3.24
C ASP A 185 25.64 -12.56 -3.59
N VAL A 186 24.89 -13.00 -2.58
CA VAL A 186 23.62 -13.71 -2.74
C VAL A 186 22.45 -12.75 -2.55
N LEU A 187 21.47 -12.82 -3.45
CA LEU A 187 20.23 -12.02 -3.42
C LEU A 187 19.19 -12.64 -2.50
N TYR A 188 18.60 -11.81 -1.62
CA TYR A 188 17.57 -12.20 -0.66
C TYR A 188 16.43 -11.18 -0.62
N PHE A 189 15.24 -11.68 -0.32
CA PHE A 189 14.20 -10.87 0.31
C PHE A 189 14.48 -10.77 1.81
N LYS A 190 14.28 -9.57 2.36
CA LYS A 190 14.17 -9.32 3.79
C LYS A 190 12.76 -8.81 4.06
N ILE A 191 12.11 -9.32 5.10
CA ILE A 191 10.72 -8.98 5.42
C ILE A 191 10.66 -8.25 6.75
N LYS A 192 9.74 -7.29 6.84
CA LYS A 192 9.30 -6.69 8.10
C LYS A 192 8.00 -7.33 8.50
N GLN A 193 7.89 -7.73 9.76
CA GLN A 193 6.70 -8.37 10.31
C GLN A 193 6.12 -7.59 11.49
N ALA A 194 4.82 -7.72 11.72
CA ALA A 194 4.13 -7.16 12.88
C ALA A 194 2.91 -8.03 13.25
N PRO A 195 2.47 -8.04 14.53
CA PRO A 195 1.24 -8.71 14.94
C PRO A 195 0.02 -8.15 14.19
N LEU A 196 -0.83 -9.05 13.68
CA LEU A 196 -2.14 -8.70 13.12
C LEU A 196 -3.11 -8.34 14.25
N LEU A 197 -3.87 -7.29 14.03
CA LEU A 197 -4.91 -6.78 14.91
C LEU A 197 -6.29 -6.94 14.23
N PRO A 198 -7.39 -6.69 14.95
CA PRO A 198 -8.72 -6.65 14.35
C PRO A 198 -8.79 -5.77 13.10
N HIS A 199 -9.68 -6.14 12.18
CA HIS A 199 -9.94 -5.47 10.92
C HIS A 199 -8.69 -5.28 10.06
N PHE A 200 -7.78 -6.25 10.11
CA PHE A 200 -6.52 -6.28 9.33
C PHE A 200 -5.55 -5.13 9.65
N HIS A 201 -5.76 -4.45 10.78
CA HIS A 201 -4.76 -3.52 11.31
C HIS A 201 -3.54 -4.26 11.83
N VAL A 202 -2.46 -3.53 12.10
CA VAL A 202 -1.22 -4.13 12.61
C VAL A 202 -0.67 -3.33 13.77
N ASN A 203 -0.02 -4.01 14.71
CA ASN A 203 0.67 -3.35 15.80
C ASN A 203 2.04 -2.83 15.33
N GLU A 204 2.08 -1.59 14.83
CA GLU A 204 3.30 -0.96 14.31
C GLU A 204 4.43 -0.89 15.35
N SER A 205 4.11 -0.63 16.61
CA SER A 205 5.09 -0.53 17.71
C SER A 205 5.78 -1.86 18.01
N ALA A 206 5.14 -2.99 17.70
CA ALA A 206 5.69 -4.33 17.84
C ALA A 206 6.29 -4.87 16.53
N SER A 207 6.49 -4.02 15.52
CA SER A 207 7.06 -4.44 14.24
C SER A 207 8.58 -4.67 14.33
N SER A 208 9.08 -5.63 13.56
CA SER A 208 10.52 -5.95 13.49
C SER A 208 10.92 -6.43 12.11
N TRP A 209 12.15 -6.09 11.70
CA TRP A 209 12.78 -6.68 10.54
C TRP A 209 13.31 -8.06 10.90
N MET A 210 13.02 -9.07 10.08
CA MET A 210 13.63 -10.38 10.28
C MET A 210 15.10 -10.35 9.88
N ASP A 211 15.94 -11.02 10.68
CA ASP A 211 17.34 -11.22 10.35
C ASP A 211 17.46 -12.18 9.15
N ILE A 212 18.52 -12.04 8.35
CA ILE A 212 18.87 -12.96 7.27
C ILE A 212 20.03 -13.89 7.67
N GLU A 213 20.63 -13.71 8.84
CA GLU A 213 21.81 -14.48 9.28
C GLU A 213 21.57 -15.99 9.37
N TYR A 214 20.38 -16.42 9.80
CA TYR A 214 20.01 -17.84 9.80
C TYR A 214 19.87 -18.46 8.39
N MET A 215 19.96 -17.64 7.34
CA MET A 215 19.95 -18.06 5.94
C MET A 215 21.35 -18.14 5.33
N LEU A 216 22.39 -17.71 6.05
CA LEU A 216 23.76 -17.63 5.53
C LEU A 216 24.58 -18.89 5.81
N SER A 217 23.96 -19.96 6.30
CA SER A 217 24.65 -21.24 6.53
C SER A 217 25.35 -21.69 5.25
N ARG A 218 26.65 -21.99 5.41
CA ARG A 218 27.68 -22.07 4.37
C ARG A 218 27.29 -22.90 3.14
N PRO A 219 27.88 -22.59 1.97
CA PRO A 219 27.66 -23.33 0.71
C PRO A 219 27.98 -24.84 0.74
N ASP A 220 28.67 -25.35 1.77
CA ASP A 220 28.95 -26.79 1.95
C ASP A 220 27.84 -27.56 2.69
N ASP A 221 26.84 -26.86 3.23
CA ASP A 221 25.71 -27.48 3.89
C ASP A 221 24.69 -27.87 2.82
N LYS A 222 24.80 -29.13 2.33
CA LYS A 222 24.02 -29.70 1.22
C LYS A 222 22.49 -29.57 1.34
N ASN A 223 21.99 -29.09 2.49
CA ASN A 223 20.58 -28.91 2.80
C ASN A 223 20.15 -27.46 3.10
N LEU A 224 21.02 -26.43 3.08
CA LEU A 224 20.65 -25.14 3.72
C LEU A 224 20.63 -23.86 2.89
N THR A 225 21.23 -23.81 1.70
CA THR A 225 20.95 -22.71 0.77
C THR A 225 21.12 -23.26 -0.63
N THR A 226 20.01 -23.59 -1.31
CA THR A 226 20.08 -23.84 -2.75
C THR A 226 20.38 -22.50 -3.39
N VAL A 227 21.67 -22.23 -3.57
CA VAL A 227 22.17 -21.05 -4.26
C VAL A 227 22.53 -21.50 -5.66
N GLU A 228 21.82 -20.98 -6.64
CA GLU A 228 22.08 -21.32 -8.03
C GLU A 228 22.61 -20.09 -8.77
N PRO A 229 23.55 -20.28 -9.72
CA PRO A 229 23.84 -19.25 -10.69
C PRO A 229 22.53 -18.89 -11.37
N TYR A 230 22.15 -17.62 -11.26
CA TYR A 230 20.99 -17.16 -11.97
C TYR A 230 21.27 -17.21 -13.47
N HIS A 231 20.70 -18.18 -14.20
CA HIS A 231 20.59 -18.05 -15.65
C HIS A 231 19.94 -16.70 -15.89
N TRP A 232 20.61 -15.79 -16.61
CA TRP A 232 20.41 -14.34 -16.63
C TRP A 232 18.97 -13.79 -16.81
N LYS A 233 17.87 -14.55 -16.72
CA LYS A 233 16.48 -14.21 -17.05
C LYS A 233 15.49 -14.12 -15.86
N LEU A 234 15.42 -12.92 -15.26
CA LEU A 234 14.47 -12.34 -14.27
C LEU A 234 12.97 -12.45 -14.51
N MET A 235 12.16 -13.37 -14.01
CA MET A 235 10.69 -13.14 -14.09
C MET A 235 10.30 -11.95 -13.20
N MET A 236 9.83 -10.86 -13.81
CA MET A 236 9.24 -9.73 -13.10
C MET A 236 7.79 -10.07 -12.83
N LYS A 237 7.41 -10.04 -11.56
CA LYS A 237 6.10 -10.54 -11.15
C LYS A 237 5.53 -9.76 -9.99
N GLU A 238 4.23 -9.57 -10.02
CA GLU A 238 3.42 -8.95 -8.99
C GLU A 238 2.30 -9.94 -8.67
N LEU A 239 2.37 -10.56 -7.49
CA LEU A 239 1.43 -11.58 -7.06
C LEU A 239 0.55 -11.04 -5.94
N THR A 240 -0.75 -11.29 -6.05
CA THR A 240 -1.72 -11.03 -4.98
C THR A 240 -2.13 -12.36 -4.35
N VAL A 241 -2.16 -12.42 -3.03
CA VAL A 241 -2.64 -13.60 -2.30
C VAL A 241 -4.17 -13.73 -2.44
N PRO A 242 -4.78 -14.90 -2.22
CA PRO A 242 -6.23 -15.06 -2.32
C PRO A 242 -7.00 -14.12 -1.39
N GLU A 243 -8.28 -13.85 -1.71
CA GLU A 243 -9.18 -13.07 -0.86
C GLU A 243 -9.26 -13.65 0.57
N ASN A 244 -9.46 -12.79 1.56
CA ASN A 244 -9.48 -13.14 2.99
C ASN A 244 -8.18 -13.73 3.57
N THR A 245 -7.07 -13.63 2.82
CA THR A 245 -5.75 -14.04 3.28
C THR A 245 -4.81 -12.85 3.35
N VAL A 246 -3.73 -13.02 4.11
CA VAL A 246 -2.66 -12.02 4.25
C VAL A 246 -1.33 -12.60 3.82
N LEU A 247 -0.46 -11.74 3.31
CA LEU A 247 0.91 -12.11 2.96
C LEU A 247 1.70 -12.45 4.23
N THR A 248 2.23 -13.66 4.26
CA THR A 248 2.99 -14.21 5.40
C THR A 248 4.33 -14.82 4.98
N GLY A 249 4.62 -14.87 3.68
CA GLY A 249 5.92 -15.29 3.21
C GLY A 249 6.20 -14.88 1.78
N ILE A 250 7.47 -14.83 1.43
CA ILE A 250 7.98 -14.53 0.09
C ILE A 250 9.31 -15.22 -0.10
N GLY A 251 9.54 -15.79 -1.28
CA GLY A 251 10.83 -16.37 -1.62
C GLY A 251 11.02 -16.47 -3.12
N PHE A 252 12.26 -16.74 -3.51
CA PHE A 252 12.56 -17.16 -4.86
C PHE A 252 12.25 -18.65 -5.03
N GLY A 253 11.82 -19.04 -6.22
CA GLY A 253 11.54 -20.43 -6.58
C GLY A 253 11.62 -20.60 -8.09
N TYR A 254 11.58 -21.85 -8.56
CA TYR A 254 11.51 -22.14 -10.00
C TYR A 254 10.07 -22.38 -10.43
N ASP A 255 9.72 -21.83 -11.58
CA ASP A 255 8.45 -22.12 -12.23
C ASP A 255 8.47 -23.52 -12.90
N SER A 256 7.32 -23.92 -13.45
CA SER A 256 7.20 -25.20 -14.19
C SER A 256 8.12 -25.34 -15.42
N LYS A 257 8.73 -24.24 -15.89
CA LYS A 257 9.66 -24.19 -17.03
C LYS A 257 11.11 -24.05 -16.57
N ASN A 258 11.39 -24.23 -15.27
CA ASN A 258 12.71 -24.09 -14.67
C ASN A 258 13.31 -22.68 -14.83
N GLN A 259 12.46 -21.65 -14.82
CA GLN A 259 12.86 -20.24 -14.77
C GLN A 259 12.67 -19.72 -13.35
N LEU A 260 13.63 -18.95 -12.86
CA LEU A 260 13.48 -18.40 -11.52
C LEU A 260 12.37 -17.33 -11.52
N ASP A 261 11.54 -17.45 -10.50
CA ASP A 261 10.39 -16.63 -10.21
C ASP A 261 10.32 -16.37 -8.69
N ILE A 262 9.23 -15.73 -8.26
CA ILE A 262 8.86 -15.58 -6.86
C ILE A 262 7.66 -16.47 -6.53
N GLN A 263 7.61 -16.88 -5.27
CA GLN A 263 6.47 -17.53 -4.64
C GLN A 263 6.07 -16.77 -3.39
N LEU A 264 4.78 -16.71 -3.11
CA LEU A 264 4.23 -16.07 -1.92
C LEU A 264 3.61 -17.10 -1.00
N LYS A 265 3.70 -16.88 0.31
CA LYS A 265 2.91 -17.63 1.29
C LYS A 265 1.75 -16.77 1.75
N TYR A 266 0.56 -17.34 1.68
CA TYR A 266 -0.66 -16.74 2.19
C TYR A 266 -1.11 -17.48 3.45
N THR A 267 -1.74 -16.75 4.36
CA THR A 267 -2.37 -17.31 5.54
C THR A 267 -3.79 -16.74 5.66
N PRO A 268 -4.84 -17.58 5.71
CA PRO A 268 -6.21 -17.11 5.90
C PRO A 268 -6.40 -16.44 7.26
N VAL A 269 -7.32 -15.47 7.33
CA VAL A 269 -7.75 -14.85 8.59
C VAL A 269 -9.06 -15.51 9.02
N LEU A 270 -9.04 -16.24 10.15
CA LEU A 270 -10.21 -16.94 10.69
C LEU A 270 -11.31 -15.98 11.13
N ASN A 271 -10.90 -14.89 11.78
CA ASN A 271 -11.82 -13.94 12.37
C ASN A 271 -11.27 -12.51 12.26
N ALA A 272 -11.87 -11.71 11.40
CA ALA A 272 -11.48 -10.31 11.20
C ALA A 272 -11.62 -9.46 12.47
N SER A 273 -12.57 -9.74 13.36
CA SER A 273 -12.75 -9.00 14.63
C SER A 273 -11.65 -9.28 15.66
N SER A 274 -10.87 -10.35 15.49
CA SER A 274 -9.76 -10.70 16.38
C SER A 274 -8.38 -10.57 15.74
N GLY A 275 -8.29 -10.73 14.41
CA GLY A 275 -7.01 -10.86 13.70
C GLY A 275 -6.40 -12.26 13.80
N GLU A 276 -7.16 -13.28 14.19
CA GLU A 276 -6.68 -14.65 14.31
C GLU A 276 -6.37 -15.28 12.94
N LEU A 277 -5.19 -15.91 12.81
CA LEU A 277 -4.70 -16.55 11.59
C LEU A 277 -4.99 -18.05 11.58
N ASP A 278 -5.43 -18.58 10.43
CA ASP A 278 -5.49 -20.03 10.20
C ASP A 278 -4.13 -20.55 9.74
N VAL A 279 -3.27 -20.86 10.71
CA VAL A 279 -1.92 -21.37 10.43
C VAL A 279 -1.94 -22.68 9.63
N LEU A 280 -2.94 -23.53 9.87
CA LEU A 280 -3.03 -24.86 9.22
C LEU A 280 -3.51 -24.76 7.77
N ALA A 281 -4.32 -23.76 7.45
CA ALA A 281 -4.76 -23.47 6.08
C ALA A 281 -3.80 -22.55 5.30
N SER A 282 -2.62 -22.24 5.87
CA SER A 282 -1.60 -21.48 5.14
C SER A 282 -1.03 -22.26 3.96
N GLY A 283 -0.71 -21.57 2.88
CA GLY A 283 -0.26 -22.19 1.63
C GLY A 283 0.75 -21.35 0.87
N TRP A 284 1.59 -22.02 0.11
CA TRP A 284 2.47 -21.39 -0.87
C TRP A 284 1.78 -21.33 -2.22
N MET A 285 1.86 -20.19 -2.89
CA MET A 285 1.34 -19.99 -4.23
C MET A 285 2.42 -19.45 -5.16
N ALA A 286 2.34 -19.90 -6.41
CA ALA A 286 3.01 -19.30 -7.54
C ALA A 286 2.01 -19.33 -8.71
N GLU A 287 1.78 -18.20 -9.34
CA GLU A 287 0.88 -18.13 -10.48
C GLU A 287 1.60 -18.52 -11.77
N ARG A 288 0.90 -19.20 -12.69
CA ARG A 288 1.43 -19.49 -14.02
C ARG A 288 1.06 -18.34 -14.95
N HIS A 289 2.05 -17.59 -15.43
CA HIS A 289 1.85 -16.67 -16.54
C HIS A 289 2.46 -17.26 -17.81
N ASP A 290 1.78 -17.09 -18.93
CA ASP A 290 2.42 -17.25 -20.23
C ASP A 290 3.50 -16.19 -20.34
N ALA A 291 4.74 -16.65 -20.55
CA ALA A 291 5.90 -15.76 -20.59
C ALA A 291 5.65 -14.67 -21.63
N HIS A 292 5.42 -13.45 -21.16
CA HIS A 292 5.45 -12.28 -22.02
C HIS A 292 6.89 -12.12 -22.56
N ARG A 293 7.02 -11.44 -23.70
CA ARG A 293 8.31 -11.23 -24.40
C ARG A 293 9.43 -10.87 -23.41
N THR A 294 10.55 -11.60 -23.48
CA THR A 294 11.76 -11.28 -22.70
C THR A 294 12.27 -9.90 -23.11
N LYS A 295 12.45 -9.02 -22.12
CA LYS A 295 13.11 -7.73 -22.29
C LYS A 295 14.62 -7.94 -22.25
N GLU A 296 15.28 -7.47 -23.30
CA GLU A 296 16.73 -7.45 -23.41
C GLU A 296 17.22 -6.00 -23.42
N PHE A 297 18.37 -5.75 -22.80
CA PHE A 297 18.98 -4.43 -22.82
C PHE A 297 19.66 -4.15 -24.17
N ASP A 298 19.46 -2.93 -24.68
CA ASP A 298 20.15 -2.41 -25.87
C ASP A 298 21.69 -2.53 -25.72
N ASN A 299 22.41 -2.60 -26.83
CA ASN A 299 23.87 -2.57 -26.85
C ASN A 299 24.48 -1.28 -26.31
N LYS A 300 23.75 -0.16 -26.36
CA LYS A 300 24.17 1.15 -25.86
C LYS A 300 23.73 1.42 -24.42
N VAL A 301 23.22 0.41 -23.71
CA VAL A 301 22.76 0.56 -22.33
C VAL A 301 23.89 1.03 -21.41
N LYS A 302 23.59 2.02 -20.57
CA LYS A 302 24.50 2.52 -19.54
C LYS A 302 24.33 1.72 -18.24
N VAL A 303 25.37 1.66 -17.41
CA VAL A 303 25.26 1.11 -16.06
C VAL A 303 24.25 1.93 -15.23
N SER A 304 23.60 1.29 -14.26
CA SER A 304 22.43 1.84 -13.55
C SER A 304 22.65 3.22 -12.93
N THR A 305 23.85 3.47 -12.38
CA THR A 305 24.20 4.73 -11.71
C THR A 305 24.61 5.85 -12.67
N SER A 306 24.92 5.53 -13.93
CA SER A 306 25.27 6.51 -14.97
C SER A 306 24.05 7.14 -15.65
N CYS A 307 22.85 6.85 -15.15
CA CYS A 307 21.60 7.37 -15.68
C CYS A 307 21.25 8.71 -15.04
N GLU A 308 20.93 9.69 -15.89
CA GLU A 308 20.58 11.04 -15.45
C GLU A 308 19.12 11.19 -15.03
N LEU A 309 18.27 10.29 -15.51
CA LEU A 309 16.85 10.27 -15.20
C LEU A 309 16.58 9.22 -14.14
N ASP A 310 15.72 9.57 -13.19
CA ASP A 310 15.23 8.64 -12.19
C ASP A 310 14.56 7.45 -12.89
N SER A 311 14.66 6.28 -12.27
CA SER A 311 14.06 5.04 -12.73
C SER A 311 12.56 4.97 -12.41
N PHE A 312 11.81 4.19 -13.20
CA PHE A 312 10.37 3.96 -12.97
C PHE A 312 10.02 2.51 -13.35
N PRO A 313 9.10 1.82 -12.65
CA PRO A 313 8.67 0.48 -13.04
C PRO A 313 8.23 0.44 -14.51
N ASP A 314 8.98 -0.29 -15.35
CA ASP A 314 8.85 -0.24 -16.81
C ASP A 314 8.63 -1.63 -17.43
N MET A 315 8.30 -2.61 -16.61
CA MET A 315 7.97 -3.97 -17.01
C MET A 315 6.57 -4.36 -16.56
N MET A 316 5.85 -5.04 -17.44
CA MET A 316 4.55 -5.62 -17.15
C MET A 316 4.70 -6.89 -16.31
N ASN A 317 3.68 -7.22 -15.52
CA ASN A 317 3.61 -8.48 -14.78
C ASN A 317 3.80 -9.67 -15.73
N GLY A 318 4.66 -10.64 -15.38
CA GLY A 318 4.94 -11.83 -16.18
C GLY A 318 5.99 -11.65 -17.30
N GLN A 319 6.64 -10.50 -17.41
CA GLN A 319 7.77 -10.31 -18.34
C GLN A 319 9.10 -10.81 -17.74
N CYS A 320 9.91 -11.46 -18.56
CA CYS A 320 11.27 -11.84 -18.17
C CYS A 320 12.28 -10.73 -18.49
N LEU A 321 13.23 -10.44 -17.60
CA LEU A 321 14.34 -9.52 -17.81
C LEU A 321 15.64 -10.31 -18.01
N LEU A 322 16.31 -10.13 -19.15
CA LEU A 322 17.66 -10.65 -19.33
C LEU A 322 18.69 -9.67 -18.76
N MET A 323 19.29 -10.02 -17.62
CA MET A 323 20.46 -9.34 -17.04
C MET A 323 21.61 -9.28 -18.04
N LYS A 324 22.40 -8.22 -17.97
CA LYS A 324 23.50 -7.98 -18.92
C LYS A 324 24.75 -7.53 -18.18
N LYS A 325 25.91 -7.99 -18.65
CA LYS A 325 27.19 -7.45 -18.21
C LYS A 325 27.54 -6.23 -19.07
N VAL A 326 27.80 -5.10 -18.43
CA VAL A 326 28.19 -3.84 -19.06
C VAL A 326 29.47 -3.38 -18.39
N SER A 327 30.57 -3.32 -19.17
CA SER A 327 31.91 -3.13 -18.62
C SER A 327 32.22 -4.21 -17.56
N ASN A 328 32.48 -3.83 -16.32
CA ASN A 328 32.76 -4.74 -15.21
C ASN A 328 31.54 -5.07 -14.33
N ASP A 329 30.38 -4.47 -14.61
CA ASP A 329 29.22 -4.53 -13.74
C ASP A 329 28.08 -5.35 -14.38
N ILE A 330 27.29 -6.03 -13.54
CA ILE A 330 26.04 -6.70 -13.94
C ILE A 330 24.88 -5.73 -13.70
N ILE A 331 24.05 -5.54 -14.72
CA ILE A 331 22.82 -4.75 -14.64
C ILE A 331 21.58 -5.65 -14.74
N PRO A 332 20.46 -5.27 -14.09
CA PRO A 332 20.27 -4.09 -13.24
C PRO A 332 21.00 -4.17 -11.90
N PHE A 333 21.22 -3.02 -11.25
CA PHE A 333 21.60 -2.98 -9.82
C PHE A 333 20.37 -3.29 -8.95
N ILE A 334 20.56 -3.42 -7.65
CA ILE A 334 19.53 -3.86 -6.72
C ILE A 334 19.11 -2.67 -5.89
N ASP A 335 17.84 -2.28 -5.95
CA ASP A 335 17.26 -1.25 -5.10
C ASP A 335 17.10 -1.83 -3.69
N THR A 336 17.87 -1.30 -2.74
CA THR A 336 17.89 -1.78 -1.35
C THR A 336 17.05 -0.94 -0.40
N GLN A 337 16.19 -0.07 -0.93
CA GLN A 337 15.30 0.73 -0.10
C GLN A 337 14.27 -0.14 0.64
N GLU A 338 13.91 0.31 1.84
CA GLU A 338 12.84 -0.29 2.63
C GLU A 338 11.47 0.08 2.03
N LEU A 339 10.69 -0.93 1.70
CA LEU A 339 9.34 -0.80 1.17
C LEU A 339 8.32 -1.09 2.27
N VAL A 340 7.98 -0.06 3.05
CA VAL A 340 6.99 -0.12 4.15
C VAL A 340 5.93 0.96 3.91
N PRO A 341 4.66 0.60 3.62
CA PRO A 341 3.59 1.57 3.48
C PRO A 341 3.38 2.41 4.75
N LYS A 342 2.91 3.64 4.59
CA LYS A 342 2.46 4.52 5.68
C LYS A 342 1.02 4.95 5.44
N PRO A 343 0.07 4.63 6.35
CA PRO A 343 0.27 3.88 7.61
C PRO A 343 0.72 2.43 7.38
N MET A 344 1.39 1.84 8.37
CA MET A 344 1.81 0.45 8.30
C MET A 344 0.59 -0.46 8.26
N MET A 345 0.62 -1.49 7.40
CA MET A 345 -0.50 -2.41 7.23
C MET A 345 -0.04 -3.79 6.77
N ALA A 346 -0.90 -4.78 6.96
CA ALA A 346 -0.76 -6.08 6.32
C ALA A 346 -0.76 -5.92 4.79
N LEU A 347 0.03 -6.73 4.10
CA LEU A 347 0.11 -6.73 2.64
C LEU A 347 -0.80 -7.80 2.04
N SER A 348 -1.44 -7.49 0.91
CA SER A 348 -2.22 -8.43 0.10
C SER A 348 -1.37 -9.10 -0.98
N GLY A 349 -0.11 -8.72 -1.10
CA GLY A 349 0.74 -9.27 -2.14
C GLY A 349 2.09 -8.59 -2.21
N ALA A 350 2.93 -9.13 -3.06
CA ALA A 350 4.30 -8.70 -3.23
C ALA A 350 4.81 -9.07 -4.62
N GLY A 351 5.89 -8.42 -5.00
CA GLY A 351 6.46 -8.58 -6.31
C GLY A 351 7.91 -8.15 -6.41
N ILE A 352 8.45 -8.39 -7.59
CA ILE A 352 9.74 -7.87 -8.02
C ILE A 352 9.57 -7.28 -9.42
N THR A 353 10.12 -6.10 -9.62
CA THR A 353 10.02 -5.37 -10.89
C THR A 353 11.35 -4.76 -11.26
N HIS A 354 11.47 -4.38 -12.53
CA HIS A 354 12.56 -3.56 -13.01
C HIS A 354 12.10 -2.10 -13.06
N LYS A 355 12.83 -1.24 -12.36
CA LYS A 355 12.72 0.21 -12.49
C LYS A 355 13.77 0.69 -13.49
N GLY A 356 13.36 1.25 -14.61
CA GLY A 356 14.26 1.64 -15.69
C GLY A 356 13.91 2.96 -16.36
N HIS A 357 14.76 3.33 -17.31
CA HIS A 357 14.52 4.36 -18.31
C HIS A 357 15.20 3.91 -19.62
N ASP A 358 14.92 4.61 -20.72
CA ASP A 358 15.51 4.30 -22.03
C ASP A 358 17.05 4.34 -21.97
N ASN A 359 17.68 3.28 -22.50
CA ASN A 359 19.14 3.07 -22.49
C ASN A 359 19.79 3.04 -21.10
N CYS A 360 19.01 2.73 -20.06
CA CYS A 360 19.47 2.65 -18.68
C CYS A 360 19.37 1.24 -18.12
N GLY A 361 20.44 0.81 -17.43
CA GLY A 361 20.49 -0.49 -16.79
C GLY A 361 19.52 -0.67 -15.63
N GLY A 362 19.07 0.44 -15.01
CA GLY A 362 17.97 0.42 -14.04
C GLY A 362 18.23 -0.37 -12.77
N PHE A 363 17.17 -0.64 -12.02
CA PHE A 363 17.22 -1.31 -10.72
C PHE A 363 16.20 -2.44 -10.64
N LEU A 364 16.60 -3.56 -10.07
CA LEU A 364 15.72 -4.59 -9.58
C LEU A 364 15.16 -4.13 -8.23
N ALA A 365 13.84 -4.01 -8.12
CA ALA A 365 13.20 -3.42 -6.97
C ALA A 365 12.02 -4.27 -6.46
N PRO A 366 11.80 -4.32 -5.14
CA PRO A 366 10.62 -4.93 -4.58
C PRO A 366 9.38 -4.09 -4.88
N VAL A 367 8.23 -4.76 -4.96
CA VAL A 367 6.90 -4.17 -5.07
C VAL A 367 6.03 -4.77 -3.97
N ALA A 368 5.20 -3.95 -3.35
CA ALA A 368 4.22 -4.38 -2.35
C ALA A 368 2.82 -4.07 -2.88
N LEU A 369 1.87 -4.96 -2.61
CA LEU A 369 0.45 -4.70 -2.85
C LEU A 369 -0.20 -4.44 -1.49
N THR A 370 -0.74 -3.24 -1.32
CA THR A 370 -1.46 -2.87 -0.10
C THR A 370 -2.76 -3.64 -0.02
N LEU A 371 -3.19 -3.99 1.19
CA LEU A 371 -4.54 -4.50 1.41
C LEU A 371 -5.57 -3.47 0.92
N SER A 372 -6.74 -3.92 0.48
CA SER A 372 -7.87 -3.05 0.13
C SER A 372 -9.11 -3.56 0.85
N ASP A 373 -10.03 -2.67 1.22
CA ASP A 373 -11.29 -3.05 1.86
C ASP A 373 -12.17 -3.92 0.93
N TYR A 374 -11.86 -3.97 -0.37
CA TYR A 374 -12.48 -4.91 -1.30
C TYR A 374 -12.05 -6.37 -1.03
N TYR A 375 -10.82 -6.56 -0.55
CA TYR A 375 -10.16 -7.86 -0.34
C TYR A 375 -10.62 -8.59 0.94
N THR A 376 -11.32 -7.89 1.82
CA THR A 376 -11.73 -8.33 3.17
C THR A 376 -13.24 -8.50 3.32
N ARG A 377 -14.01 -8.28 2.24
CA ARG A 377 -15.49 -8.22 2.22
C ARG A 377 -16.21 -9.50 2.67
N SER A 378 -15.54 -10.63 2.77
CA SER A 378 -16.18 -11.92 3.10
C SER A 378 -15.78 -12.51 4.45
N VAL A 379 -14.99 -11.79 5.26
CA VAL A 379 -14.71 -12.18 6.65
C VAL A 379 -15.68 -11.49 7.61
N GLY A 380 -16.93 -11.95 7.61
CA GLY A 380 -18.01 -11.44 8.47
C GLY A 380 -19.36 -11.49 7.77
N HIS A 381 -20.44 -11.81 8.51
CA HIS A 381 -21.78 -11.98 7.95
C HIS A 381 -22.46 -10.68 7.51
N ASP A 382 -21.87 -9.52 7.79
CA ASP A 382 -22.47 -8.21 7.50
C ASP A 382 -21.86 -7.60 6.24
N ARG A 383 -22.66 -7.58 5.17
CA ARG A 383 -22.33 -7.05 3.84
C ARG A 383 -22.35 -5.52 3.77
N GLU A 384 -22.00 -4.82 4.85
CA GLU A 384 -21.96 -3.36 4.86
C GLU A 384 -20.53 -2.85 4.71
N PHE A 385 -20.35 -1.93 3.76
CA PHE A 385 -19.12 -1.19 3.56
C PHE A 385 -18.90 -0.28 4.76
N THR A 386 -18.35 -0.84 5.84
CA THR A 386 -18.02 -0.12 7.06
C THR A 386 -16.57 0.35 6.95
N LEU A 387 -16.39 1.63 6.60
CA LEU A 387 -15.18 2.32 7.02
C LEU A 387 -15.23 2.34 8.55
N ASN A 388 -14.61 1.35 9.21
CA ASN A 388 -14.40 1.40 10.64
C ASN A 388 -13.40 2.52 10.90
N ILE A 389 -13.91 3.67 11.35
CA ILE A 389 -13.16 4.92 11.63
C ILE A 389 -12.44 4.83 12.97
#